data_AF-Q4U1U7-F1
#
_entry.id   AF-Q4U1U7-F1
#
_cell.length_a   1.000
_cell.length_b   1.000
_cell.length_c   1.000
_cell.angle_alpha   90.00
_cell.angle_beta   90.00
_cell.angle_gamma   90.00
#
_symmetry.space_group_name_H-M   'P 1'
#
loop_
_entity.id
_entity.type
_entity.pdbx_description
1 polymer ?
#
loop_
_entity_poly.entity_id
_entity_poly.type
_entity_poly.pdbx_seq_one_letter_code
_entity_poly.pdbx_strand_id
1 'polypeptide(L)'
;PDCDCRNGKVCVSCSEDRHERIQKSCDYISKPRGTSETCKSGCYCPEYQYEDHHGNCVSLDECTCVFSGKTFKAGQQVNSNCKTCTCYQGQWHCIERPCPGQCQVYGNGHYQTFDSKWFRFSGQCLYTLVQDSCGNGNGTFSIGVESVPCCEEALTCSRNIILDLKGQVSLTLSDMQVTRHLYKGWTGQEDSLYLV
;
A
#
# COMPACT_ATOMS: atom_id res chain seq x y z
N PRO A 1 49.04 11.46 6.40
CA PRO A 1 47.74 11.60 7.10
C PRO A 1 47.74 10.75 8.36
N ASP A 2 47.44 11.33 9.51
CA ASP A 2 47.25 10.60 10.76
C ASP A 2 45.79 10.13 10.82
N CYS A 3 45.55 8.89 10.42
CA CYS A 3 44.20 8.34 10.24
C CYS A 3 43.85 7.39 11.39
N ASP A 4 43.09 7.84 12.38
CA ASP A 4 42.42 6.97 13.37
C ASP A 4 41.12 6.40 12.77
N CYS A 5 41.23 5.54 11.75
CA CYS A 5 40.05 4.95 11.11
C CYS A 5 39.39 3.91 12.00
N ARG A 6 38.06 4.01 12.15
CA ARG A 6 37.24 3.10 12.97
C ARG A 6 36.27 2.29 12.11
N ASN A 7 35.61 1.31 12.73
CA ASN A 7 34.55 0.51 12.14
C ASN A 7 34.97 -0.26 10.87
N GLY A 8 36.23 -0.74 10.85
CA GLY A 8 36.78 -1.55 9.75
C GLY A 8 37.26 -0.75 8.53
N LYS A 9 37.29 0.58 8.60
CA LYS A 9 37.78 1.44 7.52
C LYS A 9 39.30 1.45 7.44
N VAL A 10 39.83 1.61 6.23
CA VAL A 10 41.26 1.75 5.93
C VAL A 10 41.61 3.19 5.58
N CYS A 11 42.78 3.64 6.02
CA CYS A 11 43.30 4.96 5.65
C CYS A 11 43.77 4.93 4.19
N VAL A 12 43.35 5.93 3.42
CA VAL A 12 43.68 6.10 2.01
C VAL A 12 44.37 7.43 1.83
N SER A 13 45.56 7.40 1.21
CA SER A 13 46.35 8.58 0.88
C SER A 13 46.45 8.73 -0.63
N CYS A 14 45.90 9.82 -1.16
CA CYS A 14 45.93 10.13 -2.60
C CYS A 14 47.34 10.47 -3.10
N SER A 15 48.29 10.65 -2.19
CA SER A 15 49.71 10.80 -2.51
C SER A 15 50.33 9.49 -3.00
N GLU A 16 49.81 8.35 -2.55
CA GLU A 16 50.35 7.01 -2.81
C GLU A 16 49.51 6.22 -3.82
N ASP A 17 48.19 6.40 -3.78
CA ASP A 17 47.23 5.74 -4.67
C ASP A 17 46.37 6.80 -5.39
N ARG A 18 46.56 6.97 -6.71
CA ARG A 18 45.84 7.97 -7.51
C ARG A 18 44.51 7.46 -8.07
N HIS A 19 44.12 6.21 -7.76
CA HIS A 19 42.83 5.71 -8.21
C HIS A 19 41.69 6.48 -7.53
N GLU A 20 40.65 6.80 -8.30
CA GLU A 20 39.43 7.41 -7.76
C GLU A 20 38.73 6.44 -6.81
N ARG A 21 38.89 6.64 -5.50
CA ARG A 21 38.13 5.93 -4.47
C ARG A 21 36.82 6.65 -4.22
N ILE A 22 35.75 6.15 -4.83
CA ILE A 22 34.38 6.59 -4.56
C ILE A 22 33.93 5.97 -3.25
N GLN A 23 33.40 6.78 -2.32
CA GLN A 23 32.78 6.27 -1.11
C GLN A 23 31.54 5.43 -1.47
N LYS A 24 31.64 4.12 -1.30
CA LYS A 24 30.54 3.18 -1.51
C LYS A 24 29.81 2.96 -0.19
N SER A 25 28.59 3.47 -0.10
CA SER A 25 27.68 3.17 1.00
C SER A 25 26.56 2.24 0.53
N CYS A 26 25.81 1.64 1.45
CA CYS A 26 24.62 0.88 1.10
C CYS A 26 23.56 1.72 0.36
N ASP A 27 23.57 3.05 0.53
CA ASP A 27 22.77 3.98 -0.28
C ASP A 27 23.25 4.11 -1.74
N TYR A 28 24.56 3.96 -1.97
CA TYR A 28 25.19 4.16 -3.28
C TYR A 28 24.68 3.17 -4.33
N ILE A 29 24.17 2.00 -3.91
CA ILE A 29 23.58 0.98 -4.78
C ILE A 29 22.27 1.47 -5.41
N SER A 30 21.60 2.44 -4.78
CA SER A 30 20.33 3.01 -5.26
C SER A 30 20.51 4.29 -6.11
N LYS A 31 21.72 4.86 -6.19
CA LYS A 31 21.98 6.12 -6.90
C LYS A 31 22.78 5.90 -8.19
N PRO A 32 22.49 6.64 -9.28
CA PRO A 32 23.31 6.61 -10.49
C PRO A 32 24.71 7.15 -10.19
N ARG A 33 25.74 6.60 -10.87
CA ARG A 33 27.14 7.05 -10.77
C ARG A 33 27.23 8.56 -10.98
N GLY A 34 27.48 9.31 -9.90
CA GLY A 34 27.94 10.68 -9.98
C GLY A 34 29.32 10.72 -10.62
N THR A 35 29.53 11.66 -11.53
CA THR A 35 30.78 11.87 -12.26
C THR A 35 31.93 12.23 -11.33
N SER A 36 33.03 11.48 -11.44
CA SER A 36 34.42 11.77 -11.03
C SER A 36 34.54 12.76 -9.87
N GLU A 37 34.60 12.23 -8.66
CA GLU A 37 35.20 12.96 -7.55
C GLU A 37 36.71 12.70 -7.58
N THR A 38 37.49 13.77 -7.70
CA THR A 38 38.94 13.75 -7.48
C THR A 38 39.27 13.00 -6.18
N CYS A 39 40.29 12.14 -6.20
CA CYS A 39 40.70 11.39 -5.00
C CYS A 39 40.82 12.30 -3.78
N LYS A 40 40.13 11.95 -2.69
CA LYS A 40 40.24 12.59 -1.38
C LYS A 40 40.89 11.60 -0.41
N SER A 41 41.90 12.05 0.33
CA SER A 41 42.53 11.21 1.35
C SER A 41 41.62 11.12 2.57
N GLY A 42 41.46 9.93 3.15
CA GLY A 42 40.50 9.70 4.24
C GLY A 42 40.31 8.23 4.59
N CYS A 43 39.29 7.95 5.40
CA CYS A 43 38.93 6.60 5.80
C CYS A 43 37.84 6.03 4.89
N TYR A 44 38.12 4.90 4.24
CA TYR A 44 37.21 4.25 3.30
C TYR A 44 36.99 2.79 3.68
N CYS A 45 35.87 2.20 3.30
CA CYS A 45 35.72 0.76 3.41
C CYS A 45 36.68 0.04 2.46
N PRO A 46 37.20 -1.14 2.86
CA PRO A 46 38.02 -1.98 2.00
C PRO A 46 37.33 -2.30 0.68
N GLU A 47 38.10 -2.79 -0.31
CA GLU A 47 37.51 -3.24 -1.55
C GLU A 47 36.44 -4.32 -1.31
N TYR A 48 35.38 -4.26 -2.12
CA TYR A 48 34.19 -5.12 -2.03
C TYR A 48 33.35 -4.96 -0.76
N GLN A 49 33.66 -4.00 0.11
CA GLN A 49 32.83 -3.62 1.25
C GLN A 49 32.16 -2.26 1.05
N TYR A 50 31.07 -2.07 1.78
CA TYR A 50 30.19 -0.90 1.71
C TYR A 50 29.96 -0.36 3.11
N GLU A 51 29.90 0.96 3.24
CA GLU A 51 29.53 1.59 4.50
C GLU A 51 28.03 1.46 4.73
N ASP A 52 27.64 0.78 5.81
CA ASP A 52 26.26 0.64 6.27
C ASP A 52 25.76 1.93 6.93
N HIS A 53 24.46 1.99 7.23
CA HIS A 53 23.84 3.17 7.84
C HIS A 53 24.27 3.44 9.29
N HIS A 54 25.10 2.57 9.90
CA HIS A 54 25.74 2.78 11.20
C HIS A 54 27.23 3.15 11.06
N GLY A 55 27.74 3.27 9.84
CA GLY A 55 29.13 3.60 9.55
C GLY A 55 30.11 2.42 9.60
N ASN A 56 29.61 1.18 9.59
CA ASN A 56 30.41 -0.05 9.55
C ASN A 56 30.63 -0.52 8.12
N CYS A 57 31.78 -1.12 7.86
CA CYS A 57 32.05 -1.76 6.58
C CYS A 57 31.47 -3.18 6.56
N VAL A 58 30.53 -3.43 5.64
CA VAL A 58 29.82 -4.70 5.48
C VAL A 58 29.90 -5.19 4.04
N SER A 59 29.64 -6.48 3.83
CA SER A 59 29.49 -7.03 2.47
C SER A 59 28.21 -6.51 1.81
N LEU A 60 28.13 -6.61 0.48
CA LEU A 60 26.93 -6.18 -0.27
C LEU A 60 25.66 -6.87 0.24
N ASP A 61 25.72 -8.17 0.54
CA ASP A 61 24.56 -8.95 1.00
C ASP A 61 24.11 -8.60 2.42
N GLU A 62 24.99 -7.99 3.21
CA GLU A 62 24.71 -7.54 4.58
C GLU A 62 24.29 -6.07 4.67
N CYS A 63 24.22 -5.37 3.52
CA CYS A 63 23.86 -3.96 3.49
C CYS A 63 22.49 -3.69 4.15
N THR A 64 22.48 -2.71 5.04
CA THR A 64 21.27 -2.24 5.73
C THR A 64 20.42 -1.33 4.84
N CYS A 65 19.12 -1.25 5.11
CA CYS A 65 18.17 -0.37 4.42
C CYS A 65 17.52 0.60 5.41
N VAL A 66 17.07 1.77 4.94
CA VAL A 66 16.30 2.72 5.76
C VAL A 66 14.85 2.80 5.30
N PHE A 67 13.92 2.73 6.24
CA PHE A 67 12.49 2.96 6.02
C PHE A 67 11.91 3.79 7.17
N SER A 68 11.26 4.91 6.83
CA SER A 68 10.68 5.86 7.80
C SER A 68 11.67 6.28 8.91
N GLY A 69 12.93 6.53 8.54
CA GLY A 69 13.99 6.95 9.46
C GLY A 69 14.58 5.85 10.35
N LYS A 70 14.15 4.59 10.21
CA LYS A 70 14.70 3.44 10.93
C LYS A 70 15.57 2.59 10.01
N THR A 71 16.64 2.04 10.58
CA THR A 71 17.58 1.14 9.89
C THR A 71 17.19 -0.32 10.08
N PHE A 72 17.19 -1.08 8.99
CA PHE A 72 16.84 -2.50 8.93
C PHE A 72 18.01 -3.30 8.37
N LYS A 73 18.26 -4.48 8.94
CA LYS A 73 19.28 -5.43 8.47
C LYS A 73 18.79 -6.15 7.21
N ALA A 74 19.73 -6.69 6.44
CA ALA A 74 19.42 -7.59 5.34
C ALA A 74 18.48 -8.72 5.79
N GLY A 75 17.47 -9.01 4.95
CA GLY A 75 16.42 -9.99 5.22
C GLY A 75 15.26 -9.50 6.11
N GLN A 76 15.39 -8.35 6.79
CA GLN A 76 14.28 -7.79 7.55
C GLN A 76 13.20 -7.23 6.63
N GLN A 77 11.96 -7.26 7.12
CA GLN A 77 10.77 -6.92 6.35
C GLN A 77 10.01 -5.76 6.96
N VAL A 78 9.45 -4.93 6.09
CA VAL A 78 8.40 -3.97 6.42
C VAL A 78 7.13 -4.37 5.70
N ASN A 79 6.03 -4.42 6.44
CA ASN A 79 4.73 -4.80 5.93
C ASN A 79 3.80 -3.59 5.94
N SER A 80 3.11 -3.38 4.83
CA SER A 80 1.91 -2.55 4.70
C SER A 80 0.75 -3.46 4.30
N ASN A 81 -0.50 -2.97 4.37
CA ASN A 81 -1.76 -3.74 4.22
C ASN A 81 -1.70 -4.90 3.20
N CYS A 82 -1.05 -4.68 2.05
CA CYS A 82 -0.96 -5.61 0.94
C CYS A 82 0.42 -5.62 0.27
N LYS A 83 1.43 -5.03 0.91
CA LYS A 83 2.78 -4.90 0.35
C LYS A 83 3.80 -5.33 1.39
N THR A 84 4.62 -6.30 1.04
CA THR A 84 5.74 -6.77 1.89
C THR A 84 7.03 -6.40 1.19
N CYS A 85 7.87 -5.61 1.86
CA CYS A 85 9.18 -5.22 1.36
C CYS A 85 10.27 -5.84 2.22
N THR A 86 11.20 -6.54 1.58
CA THR A 86 12.38 -7.13 2.22
C THR A 86 13.61 -6.30 1.89
N CYS A 87 14.42 -6.00 2.90
CA CYS A 87 15.72 -5.36 2.69
C CYS A 87 16.70 -6.38 2.10
N TYR A 88 17.23 -6.08 0.91
CA TYR A 88 18.22 -6.91 0.25
C TYR A 88 19.21 -6.02 -0.49
N GLN A 89 20.51 -6.20 -0.21
CA GLN A 89 21.61 -5.44 -0.82
C GLN A 89 21.41 -3.90 -0.76
N GLY A 90 20.97 -3.39 0.40
CA GLY A 90 20.72 -1.96 0.59
C GLY A 90 19.48 -1.42 -0.13
N GLN A 91 18.69 -2.27 -0.79
CA GLN A 91 17.48 -1.91 -1.51
C GLN A 91 16.24 -2.60 -0.93
N TRP A 92 15.08 -1.96 -1.11
CA TRP A 92 13.79 -2.54 -0.75
C TRP A 92 13.23 -3.35 -1.92
N HIS A 93 13.17 -4.66 -1.76
CA HIS A 93 12.51 -5.56 -2.71
C HIS A 93 11.08 -5.83 -2.24
N CYS A 94 10.11 -5.25 -2.94
CA CYS A 94 8.71 -5.31 -2.54
C CYS A 94 7.88 -6.26 -3.40
N ILE A 95 7.04 -7.04 -2.74
CA ILE A 95 6.00 -7.87 -3.36
C ILE A 95 4.65 -7.26 -2.99
N GLU A 96 3.85 -6.93 -4.00
CA GLU A 96 2.50 -6.41 -3.84
C GLU A 96 1.48 -7.51 -4.11
N ARG A 97 0.47 -7.60 -3.24
CA ARG A 97 -0.71 -8.46 -3.41
C ARG A 97 -1.94 -7.57 -3.64
N PRO A 98 -3.01 -8.08 -4.26
CA PRO A 98 -4.27 -7.34 -4.34
C PRO A 98 -4.74 -6.94 -2.93
N CYS A 99 -4.86 -5.64 -2.70
CA CYS A 99 -5.38 -5.09 -1.45
C CYS A 99 -6.91 -5.19 -1.48
N PRO A 100 -7.57 -5.44 -0.33
CA PRO A 100 -9.00 -5.19 -0.25
C PRO A 100 -9.26 -3.71 -0.56
N GLY A 101 -10.09 -3.44 -1.57
CA GLY A 101 -10.58 -2.09 -1.83
C GLY A 101 -11.77 -1.78 -0.95
N GLN A 102 -11.93 -0.51 -0.57
CA GLN A 102 -13.14 -0.04 0.10
C GLN A 102 -13.84 0.99 -0.80
N CYS A 103 -15.13 0.79 -1.03
CA CYS A 103 -16.01 1.82 -1.57
C CYS A 103 -16.77 2.45 -0.41
N GLN A 104 -16.85 3.79 -0.38
CA GLN A 104 -17.51 4.52 0.70
C GLN A 104 -18.55 5.48 0.16
N VAL A 105 -19.64 5.63 0.91
CA VAL A 105 -20.68 6.62 0.66
C VAL A 105 -21.00 7.32 1.97
N TYR A 106 -20.93 8.65 2.01
CA TYR A 106 -21.28 9.43 3.20
C TYR A 106 -21.85 10.80 2.85
N GLY A 107 -22.48 11.45 3.83
CA GLY A 107 -23.04 12.80 3.68
C GLY A 107 -24.05 12.92 2.54
N ASN A 108 -24.11 14.08 1.88
CA ASN A 108 -25.03 14.34 0.77
C ASN A 108 -24.37 14.08 -0.59
N GLY A 109 -24.16 12.80 -0.91
CA GLY A 109 -23.74 12.37 -2.24
C GLY A 109 -22.24 12.35 -2.44
N HIS A 110 -21.46 12.14 -1.37
CA HIS A 110 -20.02 11.90 -1.47
C HIS A 110 -19.74 10.42 -1.64
N TYR A 111 -18.98 10.08 -2.68
CA TYR A 111 -18.61 8.71 -3.02
C TYR A 111 -17.10 8.62 -3.11
N GLN A 112 -16.54 7.57 -2.52
CA GLN A 112 -15.16 7.14 -2.72
C GLN A 112 -15.17 5.78 -3.38
N THR A 113 -14.54 5.66 -4.55
CA THR A 113 -14.42 4.39 -5.28
C THR A 113 -13.34 3.50 -4.67
N PHE A 114 -13.31 2.21 -5.07
CA PHE A 114 -12.31 1.24 -4.62
C PHE A 114 -10.85 1.66 -4.90
N ASP A 115 -10.61 2.46 -5.95
CA ASP A 115 -9.31 3.05 -6.31
C ASP A 115 -9.09 4.43 -5.67
N SER A 116 -9.82 4.73 -4.60
CA SER A 116 -9.68 5.95 -3.78
C SER A 116 -9.99 7.27 -4.51
N LYS A 117 -10.76 7.24 -5.60
CA LYS A 117 -11.20 8.46 -6.29
C LYS A 117 -12.47 9.02 -5.67
N TRP A 118 -12.51 10.34 -5.57
CA TRP A 118 -13.58 11.09 -4.93
C TRP A 118 -14.53 11.69 -5.96
N PHE A 119 -15.83 11.50 -5.77
CA PHE A 119 -16.87 12.08 -6.61
C PHE A 119 -18.03 12.60 -5.78
N ARG A 120 -18.74 13.59 -6.34
CA ARG A 120 -20.00 14.06 -5.79
C ARG A 120 -21.11 13.80 -6.79
N PHE A 121 -22.18 13.16 -6.32
CA PHE A 121 -23.33 12.81 -7.15
C PHE A 121 -24.62 12.92 -6.33
N SER A 122 -25.61 13.64 -6.87
CA SER A 122 -26.88 13.94 -6.21
C SER A 122 -28.05 13.42 -7.02
N GLY A 123 -28.07 12.11 -7.27
CA GLY A 123 -29.16 11.42 -7.94
C GLY A 123 -30.31 11.07 -6.98
N GLN A 124 -31.55 11.18 -7.46
CA GLN A 124 -32.80 10.88 -6.73
C GLN A 124 -33.47 9.59 -7.24
N CYS A 125 -32.67 8.58 -7.56
CA CYS A 125 -33.12 7.29 -8.08
C CYS A 125 -32.32 6.17 -7.39
N LEU A 126 -32.68 4.92 -7.69
CA LEU A 126 -31.86 3.77 -7.36
C LEU A 126 -30.68 3.69 -8.32
N TYR A 127 -29.46 3.69 -7.78
CA TYR A 127 -28.22 3.55 -8.54
C TYR A 127 -27.42 2.35 -8.06
N THR A 128 -26.77 1.66 -8.98
CA THR A 128 -25.83 0.58 -8.65
C THR A 128 -24.52 1.18 -8.13
N LEU A 129 -24.18 0.90 -6.87
CA LEU A 129 -22.88 1.19 -6.29
C LEU A 129 -21.82 0.20 -6.78
N VAL A 130 -22.17 -1.09 -6.71
CA VAL A 130 -21.27 -2.19 -7.01
C VAL A 130 -22.08 -3.30 -7.67
N GLN A 131 -21.55 -3.90 -8.72
CA GLN A 131 -22.05 -5.15 -9.28
C GLN A 131 -20.89 -5.89 -9.91
N ASP A 132 -20.98 -7.21 -9.97
CA ASP A 132 -20.00 -8.06 -10.64
C ASP A 132 -20.45 -8.50 -12.04
N SER A 133 -21.71 -8.23 -12.43
CA SER A 133 -22.17 -8.36 -13.81
C SER A 133 -21.70 -7.19 -14.69
N CYS A 134 -20.41 -7.17 -15.02
CA CYS A 134 -19.85 -6.23 -15.99
C CYS A 134 -19.70 -6.92 -17.36
N GLY A 135 -20.31 -6.39 -18.41
CA GLY A 135 -20.28 -6.96 -19.76
C GLY A 135 -21.30 -8.10 -19.96
N ASN A 136 -20.90 -9.19 -20.63
CA ASN A 136 -21.78 -10.35 -20.94
C ASN A 136 -21.81 -11.42 -19.84
N GLY A 137 -21.31 -11.12 -18.64
CA GLY A 137 -21.25 -12.08 -17.53
C GLY A 137 -22.56 -12.14 -16.74
N ASN A 138 -22.95 -13.35 -16.33
CA ASN A 138 -23.94 -13.52 -15.27
C ASN A 138 -23.29 -13.21 -13.93
N GLY A 139 -23.54 -12.02 -13.39
CA GLY A 139 -23.06 -11.63 -12.06
C GLY A 139 -23.74 -12.40 -10.93
N THR A 140 -23.12 -12.40 -9.76
CA THR A 140 -23.56 -13.06 -8.54
C THR A 140 -24.21 -12.09 -7.54
N PHE A 141 -23.85 -10.80 -7.57
CA PHE A 141 -24.41 -9.82 -6.65
C PHE A 141 -24.51 -8.41 -7.23
N SER A 142 -25.36 -7.60 -6.62
CA SER A 142 -25.36 -6.15 -6.80
C SER A 142 -25.67 -5.43 -5.48
N ILE A 143 -25.12 -4.24 -5.34
CA ILE A 143 -25.41 -3.31 -4.25
C ILE A 143 -25.97 -2.05 -4.88
N GLY A 144 -27.23 -1.78 -4.60
CA GLY A 144 -27.93 -0.56 -4.97
C GLY A 144 -27.99 0.44 -3.82
N VAL A 145 -28.01 1.72 -4.16
CA VAL A 145 -28.29 2.80 -3.24
C VAL A 145 -29.40 3.68 -3.78
N GLU A 146 -30.36 3.98 -2.92
CA GLU A 146 -31.45 4.89 -3.23
C GLU A 146 -31.40 6.05 -2.23
N SER A 147 -31.31 7.27 -2.76
CA SER A 147 -31.37 8.48 -1.95
C SER A 147 -32.81 8.73 -1.54
N VAL A 148 -33.09 8.80 -0.24
CA VAL A 148 -34.40 9.18 0.28
C VAL A 148 -34.38 10.69 0.55
N PRO A 149 -35.11 11.50 -0.25
CA PRO A 149 -35.20 12.93 0.00
C PRO A 149 -35.96 13.17 1.30
N CYS A 150 -35.47 14.12 2.07
CA CYS A 150 -36.19 14.67 3.22
C CYS A 150 -36.48 16.14 2.93
N CYS A 151 -37.53 16.68 3.56
CA CYS A 151 -38.07 18.00 3.27
C CYS A 151 -37.02 19.14 3.15
N GLU A 152 -37.39 20.14 2.34
CA GLU A 152 -36.54 21.03 1.52
C GLU A 152 -35.81 20.27 0.40
N GLU A 153 -36.17 20.59 -0.85
CA GLU A 153 -35.91 19.85 -2.12
C GLU A 153 -34.42 19.59 -2.47
N ALA A 154 -33.48 19.87 -1.55
CA ALA A 154 -32.04 19.82 -1.76
C ALA A 154 -31.26 18.89 -0.81
N LEU A 155 -31.91 18.22 0.16
CA LEU A 155 -31.21 17.39 1.16
C LEU A 155 -31.58 15.90 1.11
N THR A 156 -30.55 15.04 1.18
CA THR A 156 -30.70 13.59 1.38
C THR A 156 -30.48 13.28 2.87
N CYS A 157 -31.51 12.80 3.58
CA CYS A 157 -31.39 12.50 5.03
C CYS A 157 -31.05 11.04 5.30
N SER A 158 -31.61 10.14 4.51
CA SER A 158 -31.36 8.71 4.63
C SER A 158 -31.14 8.09 3.26
N ARG A 159 -30.58 6.88 3.27
CA ARG A 159 -30.38 6.08 2.07
C ARG A 159 -30.87 4.68 2.35
N ASN A 160 -31.55 4.11 1.38
CA ASN A 160 -31.79 2.68 1.36
C ASN A 160 -30.57 2.02 0.70
N ILE A 161 -30.02 0.99 1.34
CA ILE A 161 -28.98 0.15 0.75
C ILE A 161 -29.61 -1.20 0.47
N ILE A 162 -29.56 -1.61 -0.79
CA ILE A 162 -30.16 -2.87 -1.26
C ILE A 162 -29.02 -3.78 -1.72
N LEU A 163 -28.81 -4.89 -1.01
CA LEU A 163 -27.90 -5.96 -1.43
C LEU A 163 -28.74 -7.07 -2.06
N ASP A 164 -28.49 -7.38 -3.32
CA ASP A 164 -29.11 -8.49 -4.02
C ASP A 164 -28.06 -9.57 -4.31
N LEU A 165 -28.26 -10.75 -3.72
CA LEU A 165 -27.52 -11.97 -4.03
C LEU A 165 -28.36 -12.76 -5.03
N LYS A 166 -28.16 -12.49 -6.32
CA LYS A 166 -29.09 -12.83 -7.42
C LYS A 166 -29.62 -14.26 -7.31
N GLY A 167 -30.91 -14.39 -7.00
CA GLY A 167 -31.63 -15.67 -6.93
C GLY A 167 -31.62 -16.37 -5.57
N GLN A 168 -31.00 -15.79 -4.54
CA GLN A 168 -31.00 -16.31 -3.18
C GLN A 168 -31.78 -15.39 -2.23
N VAL A 169 -31.29 -14.16 -2.04
CA VAL A 169 -31.86 -13.21 -1.07
C VAL A 169 -31.59 -11.78 -1.49
N SER A 170 -32.56 -10.91 -1.23
CA SER A 170 -32.36 -9.45 -1.22
C SER A 170 -32.44 -8.95 0.22
N LEU A 171 -31.44 -8.19 0.65
CA LEU A 171 -31.40 -7.50 1.93
C LEU A 171 -31.54 -6.00 1.70
N THR A 172 -32.50 -5.37 2.37
CA THR A 172 -32.68 -3.91 2.33
C THR A 172 -32.41 -3.34 3.71
N LEU A 173 -31.41 -2.47 3.81
CA LEU A 173 -31.15 -1.63 4.96
C LEU A 173 -31.84 -0.29 4.76
N SER A 174 -32.86 -0.01 5.56
CA SER A 174 -33.66 1.21 5.53
C SER A 174 -34.00 1.59 6.96
N ASP A 175 -33.88 2.87 7.34
CA ASP A 175 -34.21 3.36 8.68
C ASP A 175 -33.56 2.56 9.82
N MET A 176 -32.29 2.21 9.64
CA MET A 176 -31.50 1.37 10.57
C MET A 176 -32.07 -0.04 10.81
N GLN A 177 -33.03 -0.49 9.99
CA GLN A 177 -33.56 -1.85 10.02
C GLN A 177 -33.16 -2.61 8.77
N VAL A 178 -32.85 -3.90 8.95
CA VAL A 178 -32.56 -4.82 7.85
C VAL A 178 -33.80 -5.68 7.59
N THR A 179 -34.32 -5.59 6.38
CA THR A 179 -35.39 -6.47 5.89
C THR A 179 -34.82 -7.48 4.90
N ARG A 180 -35.33 -8.72 4.93
CA ARG A 180 -34.87 -9.82 4.06
C ARG A 180 -36.01 -10.30 3.18
N HIS A 181 -35.74 -10.49 1.89
CA HIS A 181 -36.65 -11.06 0.93
C HIS A 181 -36.01 -12.29 0.26
N LEU A 182 -36.58 -13.47 0.50
CA LEU A 182 -36.11 -14.73 -0.06
C LEU A 182 -36.81 -15.00 -1.39
N TYR A 183 -36.07 -15.44 -2.41
CA TYR A 183 -36.66 -15.86 -3.67
C TYR A 183 -37.30 -17.26 -3.53
N LYS A 184 -38.50 -17.44 -4.10
CA LYS A 184 -39.24 -18.72 -4.03
C LYS A 184 -38.38 -19.87 -4.58
N GLY A 185 -38.08 -20.84 -3.72
CA GLY A 185 -37.23 -22.01 -4.04
C GLY A 185 -36.03 -22.19 -3.12
N TRP A 186 -35.71 -21.20 -2.27
CA TRP A 186 -34.62 -21.31 -1.31
C TRP A 186 -35.14 -21.66 0.08
N THR A 187 -35.00 -22.93 0.48
CA THR A 187 -35.16 -23.39 1.87
C THR A 187 -33.89 -23.01 2.61
N GLY A 188 -33.92 -21.90 3.35
CA GLY A 188 -32.75 -21.35 4.03
C GLY A 188 -32.06 -22.36 4.94
N GLN A 189 -30.75 -22.44 4.82
CA GLN A 189 -29.91 -22.80 5.95
C GLN A 189 -29.70 -21.50 6.74
N GLU A 190 -30.24 -21.44 7.95
CA GLU A 190 -30.02 -20.35 8.90
C GLU A 190 -28.56 -20.36 9.34
N ASP A 191 -27.64 -19.87 8.51
CA ASP A 191 -26.32 -19.47 8.98
C ASP A 191 -26.32 -17.97 9.19
N SER A 192 -26.22 -17.58 10.46
CA SER A 192 -26.09 -16.20 10.93
C SER A 192 -25.01 -15.47 10.15
N LEU A 193 -25.38 -14.42 9.42
CA LEU A 193 -24.45 -13.44 8.83
C LEU A 193 -23.86 -12.48 9.89
N TYR A 194 -23.86 -12.87 11.16
CA TYR A 194 -23.17 -12.20 12.26
C TYR A 194 -22.00 -13.07 12.70
N LEU A 195 -20.84 -12.85 12.11
CA LEU A 195 -19.56 -13.18 12.74
C LEU A 195 -18.74 -11.88 12.76
N VAL A 196 -18.66 -11.29 13.95
CA VAL A 196 -17.67 -10.28 14.36
C VAL A 196 -16.43 -11.02 14.83
#